data_AF-A0A1D6NE72-F1
#
_entry.id   AF-A0A1D6NE72-F1
#
_cell.length_a   1.000
_cell.length_b   1.000
_cell.length_c   1.000
_cell.angle_alpha   90.00
_cell.angle_beta   90.00
_cell.angle_gamma   90.00
#
_symmetry.space_group_name_H-M   'P 1'
#
loop_
_entity.id
_entity.type
_entity.pdbx_description
1 polymer ?
#
loop_
_entity_poly.entity_id
_entity_poly.type
_entity_poly.pdbx_seq_one_letter_code
_entity_poly.pdbx_strand_id
1 'polypeptide(L)'
;MSEDEANAAAAPAEGKNWRRKGKHDKPKPWDEDPNIDRWKIDKFDPAWNEGGMLEVSSFSTLFPQYREKYLQEAWPVVKGALKEYGISCELNLVEGSMTVSTTRKTRDPFAIIKARELIKLLSRSVPAPQAIKILDDEMNCDIIKIGGLVRNKERFVKRRERLLGPNLSTLKVKIVVITMVASFSAVNSE
;
A
#
# COMPACT_ATOMS: atom_id res chain seq x y z
N MET A 1 -1.83 -54.47 -53.67
CA MET A 1 -0.82 -53.50 -54.13
C MET A 1 -1.55 -52.24 -54.53
N SER A 2 -1.34 -51.18 -53.75
CA SER A 2 -1.57 -49.74 -53.97
C SER A 2 -1.84 -49.14 -52.58
N GLU A 3 -0.77 -48.83 -51.82
CA GLU A 3 -0.18 -47.46 -51.73
C GLU A 3 -1.20 -46.50 -51.08
N ASP A 4 -1.11 -46.25 -49.77
CA ASP A 4 -0.24 -45.27 -49.10
C ASP A 4 -0.91 -43.89 -48.96
N GLU A 5 -0.80 -43.36 -47.73
CA GLU A 5 -0.84 -41.95 -47.34
C GLU A 5 -2.08 -41.10 -47.64
N ALA A 6 -2.77 -40.67 -46.57
CA ALA A 6 -2.57 -39.33 -46.02
C ALA A 6 -3.75 -38.89 -45.14
N ASN A 7 -3.43 -38.73 -43.87
CA ASN A 7 -4.19 -38.02 -42.86
C ASN A 7 -4.37 -36.55 -43.29
N ALA A 8 -5.51 -36.22 -43.91
CA ALA A 8 -5.89 -34.83 -44.17
C ALA A 8 -6.59 -34.26 -42.93
N ALA A 9 -5.79 -33.81 -41.97
CA ALA A 9 -6.24 -33.00 -40.85
C ALA A 9 -6.95 -31.74 -41.39
N ALA A 10 -8.25 -31.63 -41.10
CA ALA A 10 -9.06 -30.46 -41.40
C ALA A 10 -8.42 -29.21 -40.75
N ALA A 11 -8.03 -28.26 -41.60
CA ALA A 11 -7.47 -26.97 -41.20
C ALA A 11 -8.39 -26.21 -40.23
N PRO A 12 -7.87 -25.53 -39.19
CA PRO A 12 -8.69 -24.67 -38.36
C PRO A 12 -9.16 -23.47 -39.20
N ALA A 13 -10.48 -23.34 -39.33
CA ALA A 13 -11.14 -22.24 -40.00
C ALA A 13 -10.65 -20.89 -39.42
N GLU A 14 -10.02 -20.09 -40.28
CA GLU A 14 -9.54 -18.75 -39.97
C GLU A 14 -10.69 -17.90 -39.41
N GLY A 15 -10.57 -17.54 -38.14
CA GLY A 15 -11.48 -16.61 -37.48
C GLY A 15 -11.49 -15.27 -38.23
N LYS A 16 -12.70 -14.80 -38.57
CA LYS A 16 -12.96 -13.52 -39.24
C LYS A 16 -12.09 -12.40 -38.65
N ASN A 17 -11.09 -11.95 -39.41
CA ASN A 17 -10.22 -10.84 -39.03
C ASN A 17 -11.00 -9.52 -39.17
N TRP A 18 -11.64 -9.13 -38.09
CA TRP A 18 -12.26 -7.84 -37.90
C TRP A 18 -11.15 -6.77 -37.89
N ARG A 19 -10.80 -6.21 -39.05
CA ARG A 19 -9.77 -5.16 -39.13
C ARG A 19 -10.32 -3.89 -38.48
N ARG A 20 -10.04 -3.64 -37.18
CA ARG A 20 -10.11 -2.29 -36.63
C ARG A 20 -9.14 -1.45 -37.46
N LYS A 21 -9.62 -0.38 -38.09
CA LYS A 21 -8.73 0.67 -38.62
C LYS A 21 -8.08 1.36 -37.42
N GLY A 22 -7.01 0.76 -36.92
CA GLY A 22 -6.22 1.24 -35.81
C GLY A 22 -5.47 2.51 -36.17
N LYS A 23 -6.15 3.67 -36.19
CA LYS A 23 -5.47 4.96 -36.26
C LYS A 23 -4.50 5.16 -35.08
N HIS A 24 -4.73 4.42 -33.99
CA HIS A 24 -3.95 4.42 -32.75
C HIS A 24 -3.08 3.16 -32.55
N ASP A 25 -3.09 2.21 -33.51
CA ASP A 25 -2.28 0.98 -33.46
C ASP A 25 -0.92 1.18 -34.16
N LYS A 26 -0.55 2.44 -34.42
CA LYS A 26 0.81 2.77 -34.88
C LYS A 26 1.75 2.63 -33.68
N PRO A 27 2.92 1.97 -33.82
CA PRO A 27 3.93 1.98 -32.77
C PRO A 27 4.27 3.43 -32.47
N LYS A 28 4.11 3.80 -31.21
CA LYS A 28 4.43 5.14 -30.74
C LYS A 28 5.96 5.20 -30.65
N PRO A 29 6.63 6.20 -31.26
CA PRO A 29 8.08 6.32 -31.21
C PRO A 29 8.67 6.33 -29.79
N TRP A 30 7.87 6.73 -28.79
CA TRP A 30 8.23 6.79 -27.37
C TRP A 30 7.83 5.54 -26.56
N ASP A 31 7.29 4.51 -27.22
CA ASP A 31 7.00 3.20 -26.61
C ASP A 31 8.18 2.20 -26.80
N GLU A 32 9.10 2.46 -27.73
CA GLU A 32 10.17 1.54 -28.14
C GLU A 32 11.57 1.89 -27.61
N ASP A 33 11.73 2.97 -26.83
CA ASP A 33 13.03 3.35 -26.25
C ASP A 33 13.48 2.31 -25.19
N PRO A 34 14.50 1.47 -25.45
CA PRO A 34 14.92 0.40 -24.54
C PRO A 34 15.62 0.92 -23.28
N ASN A 35 15.91 2.22 -23.22
CA ASN A 35 16.68 2.88 -22.16
C ASN A 35 15.78 3.65 -21.16
N ILE A 36 14.47 3.71 -21.40
CA ILE A 36 13.53 4.41 -20.52
C ILE A 36 12.80 3.37 -19.66
N ASP A 37 13.29 3.16 -18.45
CA ASP A 37 12.55 2.43 -17.43
C ASP A 37 11.35 3.27 -16.98
N ARG A 38 10.22 3.06 -17.65
CA ARG A 38 8.92 3.72 -17.41
C ARG A 38 8.39 3.56 -15.98
N TRP A 39 8.96 2.64 -15.21
CA TRP A 39 8.53 2.28 -13.86
C TRP A 39 9.56 2.63 -12.80
N LYS A 40 10.64 3.33 -13.16
CA LYS A 40 11.65 3.77 -12.20
C LYS A 40 11.06 4.90 -11.35
N ILE A 41 11.01 4.68 -10.04
CA ILE A 41 10.60 5.69 -9.08
C ILE A 41 11.83 6.53 -8.76
N ASP A 42 11.88 7.75 -9.28
CA ASP A 42 12.95 8.68 -8.95
C ASP A 42 12.69 9.29 -7.57
N LYS A 43 13.72 9.26 -6.72
CA LYS A 43 13.66 9.87 -5.38
C LYS A 43 13.55 11.38 -5.51
N PHE A 44 12.68 11.98 -4.70
CA PHE A 44 12.52 13.43 -4.67
C PHE A 44 13.82 14.13 -4.28
N ASP A 45 14.28 15.06 -5.11
CA ASP A 45 15.41 15.93 -4.76
C ASP A 45 14.91 17.19 -4.03
N PRO A 46 15.38 17.45 -2.79
CA PRO A 46 15.14 18.69 -2.06
C PRO A 46 15.43 19.98 -2.84
N ALA A 47 16.21 19.95 -3.92
CA ALA A 47 16.45 21.09 -4.79
C ALA A 47 15.25 21.46 -5.68
N TRP A 48 14.31 20.54 -5.92
CA TRP A 48 13.16 20.80 -6.79
C TRP A 48 12.10 21.72 -6.16
N ASN A 49 12.17 21.92 -4.84
CA ASN A 49 11.29 22.84 -4.11
C ASN A 49 12.08 23.67 -3.09
N GLU A 50 12.80 24.67 -3.60
CA GLU A 50 13.60 25.59 -2.77
C GLU A 50 12.73 26.49 -1.87
N GLY A 51 11.53 26.84 -2.35
CA GLY A 51 10.58 27.71 -1.64
C GLY A 51 9.83 27.04 -0.49
N GLY A 52 9.89 25.70 -0.40
CA GLY A 52 9.17 24.92 0.60
C GLY A 52 7.65 25.05 0.49
N MET A 53 6.94 24.74 1.57
CA MET A 53 5.49 24.87 1.65
C MET A 53 5.06 26.26 2.14
N LEU A 54 4.22 26.92 1.35
CA LEU A 54 3.58 28.19 1.71
C LEU A 54 2.43 28.00 2.70
N GLU A 55 1.63 26.95 2.49
CA GLU A 55 0.46 26.63 3.30
C GLU A 55 0.68 25.40 4.17
N VAL A 56 0.02 25.39 5.33
CA VAL A 56 0.08 24.28 6.29
C VAL A 56 -1.07 23.32 6.00
N SER A 57 -0.74 22.09 5.64
CA SER A 57 -1.69 20.97 5.57
C SER A 57 -1.62 20.20 6.87
N SER A 58 -2.78 19.95 7.49
CA SER A 58 -2.90 19.17 8.73
C SER A 58 -3.86 18.01 8.55
N PHE A 59 -3.47 16.84 9.06
CA PHE A 59 -4.31 15.65 9.11
C PHE A 59 -4.32 15.09 10.52
N SER A 60 -5.51 14.75 11.01
CA SER A 60 -5.69 14.11 12.31
C SER A 60 -6.38 12.76 12.17
N THR A 61 -6.04 11.81 13.03
CA THR A 61 -6.68 10.49 13.11
C THR A 61 -6.85 10.10 14.57
N LEU A 62 -8.07 9.68 14.92
CA LEU A 62 -8.40 9.16 16.25
C LEU A 62 -7.86 7.74 16.42
N PHE A 63 -7.42 7.40 17.64
CA PHE A 63 -6.99 6.06 18.02
C PHE A 63 -7.78 5.55 19.23
N PRO A 64 -7.92 4.23 19.39
CA PRO A 64 -8.65 3.66 20.50
C PRO A 64 -7.82 3.73 21.81
N GLN A 65 -8.50 3.90 22.94
CA GLN A 65 -7.88 4.10 24.26
C GLN A 65 -6.88 3.01 24.66
N TYR A 66 -7.13 1.75 24.30
CA TYR A 66 -6.21 0.65 24.63
C TYR A 66 -4.81 0.79 23.98
N ARG A 67 -4.67 1.63 22.94
CA ARG A 67 -3.41 1.83 22.21
C ARG A 67 -2.58 2.99 22.76
N GLU A 68 -3.12 3.77 23.68
CA GLU A 68 -2.51 4.98 24.22
C GLU A 68 -1.13 4.73 24.83
N LYS A 69 -1.01 3.74 25.72
CA LYS A 69 0.25 3.38 26.38
C LYS A 69 1.37 3.06 25.38
N TYR A 70 1.06 2.27 24.36
CA TYR A 70 2.02 1.93 23.30
C TYR A 70 2.42 3.16 22.47
N LEU A 71 1.44 4.00 22.10
CA LEU A 71 1.72 5.21 21.33
C LEU A 71 2.59 6.18 22.11
N GLN A 72 2.35 6.34 23.41
CA GLN A 72 3.15 7.20 24.27
C GLN A 72 4.63 6.76 24.31
N GLU A 73 4.90 5.47 24.44
CA GLU A 73 6.25 4.90 24.44
C GLU A 73 6.93 4.98 23.06
N ALA A 74 6.18 4.73 21.98
CA ALA A 74 6.70 4.71 20.61
C ALA A 74 6.77 6.10 19.93
N TRP A 75 6.09 7.11 20.47
CA TRP A 75 5.96 8.44 19.87
C TRP A 75 7.30 9.14 19.58
N PRO A 76 8.33 9.06 20.46
CA PRO A 76 9.62 9.70 20.20
C PRO A 76 10.29 9.16 18.92
N VAL A 77 10.13 7.86 18.64
CA VAL A 77 10.68 7.22 17.43
C VAL A 77 9.99 7.74 16.17
N VAL A 78 8.66 7.83 16.21
CA VAL A 78 7.85 8.37 15.11
C VAL A 78 8.19 9.84 14.84
N LYS A 79 8.35 10.63 15.91
CA LYS A 79 8.74 12.04 15.82
C LYS A 79 10.15 12.22 15.24
N GLY A 80 11.07 11.33 15.58
CA GLY A 80 12.41 11.29 15.00
C GLY A 80 12.36 11.10 13.48
N ALA A 81 11.65 10.05 13.02
CA ALA A 81 11.51 9.74 11.60
C ALA A 81 10.83 10.88 10.81
N LEU A 82 9.72 11.44 11.31
CA LEU A 82 9.00 12.51 10.61
C LEU A 82 9.77 13.85 10.57
N LYS A 83 10.69 14.07 11.52
CA LYS A 83 11.53 15.27 11.55
C LYS A 83 12.50 15.33 10.37
N GLU A 84 12.96 14.19 9.87
CA GLU A 84 13.85 14.11 8.69
C GLU A 84 13.15 14.64 7.43
N TYR A 85 11.84 14.42 7.32
CA TYR A 85 11.00 14.95 6.23
C TYR A 85 10.46 16.36 6.51
N GLY A 86 10.81 16.96 7.66
CA GLY A 86 10.36 18.30 8.05
C GLY A 86 8.87 18.38 8.42
N ILE A 87 8.25 17.27 8.85
CA ILE A 87 6.84 17.21 9.23
C ILE A 87 6.72 17.29 10.76
N SER A 88 5.81 18.12 11.26
CA SER A 88 5.47 18.17 12.68
C SER A 88 4.42 17.12 13.02
N CYS A 89 4.59 16.45 14.17
CA CYS A 89 3.62 15.49 14.67
C CYS A 89 3.31 15.75 16.15
N GLU A 90 2.03 15.68 16.48
CA GLU A 90 1.49 15.91 17.81
C GLU A 90 0.58 14.75 18.23
N LEU A 91 0.69 14.36 19.50
CA LEU A 91 -0.11 13.30 20.13
C LEU A 91 -0.95 13.94 21.21
N ASN A 92 -2.28 13.90 21.05
CA ASN A 92 -3.23 14.37 22.05
C ASN A 92 -3.82 13.16 22.80
N LEU A 93 -3.44 12.99 24.06
CA LEU A 93 -3.92 11.90 24.92
C LEU A 93 -5.34 12.16 25.45
N VAL A 94 -5.76 13.41 25.58
CA VAL A 94 -7.09 13.78 26.10
C VAL A 94 -8.17 13.47 25.07
N GLU A 95 -7.95 13.87 23.81
CA GLU A 95 -8.86 13.57 22.71
C GLU A 95 -8.64 12.18 22.11
N GLY A 96 -7.50 11.54 22.39
CA GLY A 96 -7.09 10.29 21.75
C GLY A 96 -6.82 10.47 20.25
N SER A 97 -6.17 11.57 19.86
CA SER A 97 -5.93 11.93 18.46
C SER A 97 -4.42 12.05 18.15
N MET A 98 -4.03 11.63 16.94
CA MET A 98 -2.70 11.84 16.38
C MET A 98 -2.83 12.83 15.23
N THR A 99 -2.03 13.90 15.27
CA THR A 99 -2.05 14.95 14.25
C THR A 99 -0.68 15.07 13.58
N VAL A 100 -0.67 15.17 12.26
CA VAL A 100 0.52 15.51 11.47
C VAL A 100 0.25 16.79 10.70
N SER A 101 1.26 17.64 10.61
CA SER A 101 1.18 18.93 9.93
C SER A 101 2.47 19.22 9.15
N THR A 102 2.33 19.81 7.97
CA THR A 102 3.48 20.30 7.21
C THR A 102 4.08 21.52 7.89
N THR A 103 5.38 21.73 7.69
CA THR A 103 6.05 22.95 8.12
C THR A 103 6.65 23.67 6.91
N ARG A 104 7.11 24.91 7.10
CA ARG A 104 7.89 25.62 6.06
C ARG A 104 9.18 24.90 5.66
N LYS A 105 9.63 23.91 6.43
CA LYS A 105 10.82 23.09 6.13
C LYS A 105 10.49 21.86 5.29
N THR A 106 9.21 21.51 5.12
CA THR A 106 8.79 20.41 4.27
C THR A 106 9.06 20.78 2.82
N ARG A 107 9.95 20.03 2.16
CA ARG A 107 10.30 20.26 0.75
C ARG A 107 9.51 19.37 -0.20
N ASP A 108 9.27 18.12 0.20
CA ASP A 108 8.48 17.17 -0.58
C ASP A 108 6.97 17.32 -0.29
N PRO A 109 6.13 17.64 -1.29
CA PRO A 109 4.68 17.62 -1.16
C PRO A 109 4.05 16.27 -0.86
N PHE A 110 4.65 15.17 -1.30
CA PHE A 110 4.07 13.85 -1.11
C PHE A 110 4.32 13.29 0.30
N ALA A 111 5.35 13.78 1.00
CA ALA A 111 5.68 13.36 2.36
C ALA A 111 4.51 13.49 3.36
N ILE A 112 3.63 14.50 3.22
CA ILE A 112 2.47 14.65 4.10
C ILE A 112 1.42 13.54 3.89
N ILE A 113 1.29 13.02 2.67
CA ILE A 113 0.37 11.92 2.35
C ILE A 113 0.89 10.63 3.00
N LYS A 114 2.20 10.39 2.93
CA LYS A 114 2.85 9.28 3.63
C LYS A 114 2.72 9.39 5.16
N ALA A 115 2.90 10.58 5.72
CA ALA A 115 2.70 10.82 7.15
C ALA A 115 1.24 10.59 7.57
N ARG A 116 0.27 10.94 6.72
CA ARG A 116 -1.16 10.62 6.93
C ARG A 116 -1.39 9.12 6.96
N GLU A 117 -0.74 8.37 6.08
CA GLU A 117 -0.81 6.91 6.07
C GLU A 117 -0.18 6.33 7.34
N LEU A 118 1.00 6.79 7.74
CA LEU A 118 1.66 6.39 8.97
C LEU A 118 0.74 6.50 10.21
N ILE A 119 0.05 7.62 10.42
CA ILE A 119 -0.87 7.78 11.56
C ILE A 119 -2.11 6.87 11.46
N LYS A 120 -2.61 6.61 10.24
CA LYS A 120 -3.72 5.66 10.02
C LYS A 120 -3.32 4.22 10.35
N LEU A 121 -2.06 3.90 10.22
CA LEU A 121 -1.52 2.57 10.48
C LEU A 121 -1.25 2.33 11.96
N LEU A 122 -0.75 3.36 12.64
CA LEU A 122 -0.61 3.38 14.09
C LEU A 122 -1.98 3.23 14.79
N SER A 123 -3.05 3.85 14.27
CA SER A 123 -4.40 3.71 14.83
C SER A 123 -5.00 2.31 14.64
N ARG A 124 -4.49 1.53 13.66
CA ARG A 124 -4.86 0.12 13.43
C ARG A 124 -3.92 -0.87 14.13
N SER A 125 -3.20 -0.40 15.14
CA SER A 125 -2.41 -1.23 16.05
C SER A 125 -1.22 -1.93 15.40
N VAL A 126 -0.62 -1.33 14.36
CA VAL A 126 0.65 -1.84 13.83
C VAL A 126 1.84 -1.25 14.59
N PRO A 127 2.92 -2.03 14.79
CA PRO A 127 4.12 -1.54 15.47
C PRO A 127 4.80 -0.38 14.72
N ALA A 128 5.29 0.60 15.46
CA ALA A 128 5.96 1.78 14.91
C ALA A 128 7.15 1.45 13.98
N PRO A 129 8.05 0.49 14.29
CA PRO A 129 9.17 0.16 13.40
C PRO A 129 8.74 -0.34 12.02
N GLN A 130 7.59 -1.02 11.95
CA GLN A 130 7.05 -1.49 10.68
C GLN A 130 6.32 -0.37 9.93
N ALA A 131 5.62 0.50 10.65
CA ALA A 131 4.87 1.59 10.06
C ALA A 131 5.80 2.66 9.45
N ILE A 132 6.97 2.91 10.06
CA ILE A 132 7.97 3.88 9.57
C ILE A 132 8.47 3.56 8.16
N LYS A 133 8.48 2.28 7.76
CA LYS A 133 8.92 1.86 6.41
C LYS A 133 8.09 2.45 5.27
N ILE A 134 6.91 2.97 5.54
CA ILE A 134 6.05 3.60 4.51
C ILE A 134 6.51 5.02 4.15
N LEU A 135 7.47 5.55 4.92
CA LEU A 135 8.16 6.76 4.49
C LEU A 135 9.03 6.51 3.25
N ASP A 136 9.43 5.26 2.99
CA ASP A 136 10.13 4.87 1.75
C ASP A 136 9.17 4.83 0.55
N ASP A 137 9.63 5.28 -0.64
CA ASP A 137 8.80 5.36 -1.86
C ASP A 137 8.40 3.99 -2.45
N GLU A 138 9.11 2.92 -2.09
CA GLU A 138 8.83 1.56 -2.57
C GLU A 138 7.71 0.85 -1.78
N MET A 139 7.36 1.39 -0.61
CA MET A 139 6.45 0.76 0.35
C MET A 139 5.12 1.51 0.43
N ASN A 140 4.04 0.84 0.03
CA ASN A 140 2.69 1.39 0.07
C ASN A 140 1.83 0.67 1.11
N CYS A 141 0.78 1.35 1.59
CA CYS A 141 -0.19 0.75 2.51
C CYS A 141 -1.61 0.73 1.93
N ASP A 142 -2.31 -0.39 2.13
CA ASP A 142 -3.70 -0.54 1.68
C ASP A 142 -4.57 -1.16 2.77
N ILE A 143 -5.77 -0.59 2.94
CA ILE A 143 -6.78 -1.08 3.88
C ILE A 143 -7.93 -1.70 3.10
N ILE A 144 -7.93 -3.03 3.00
CA ILE A 144 -8.95 -3.77 2.26
C ILE A 144 -10.11 -4.13 3.18
N LYS A 145 -11.30 -3.57 2.90
CA LYS A 145 -12.53 -3.91 3.62
C LYS A 145 -13.08 -5.26 3.14
N ILE A 146 -12.88 -6.30 3.95
CA ILE A 146 -13.36 -7.66 3.64
C ILE A 146 -14.81 -7.94 4.09
N GLY A 147 -15.36 -7.13 5.00
CA GLY A 147 -16.65 -7.42 5.67
C GLY A 147 -17.90 -7.38 4.79
N GLY A 148 -17.82 -6.88 3.56
CA GLY A 148 -18.92 -6.84 2.59
C GLY A 148 -18.81 -7.83 1.44
N LEU A 149 -17.73 -8.60 1.39
CA LEU A 149 -17.41 -9.44 0.22
C LEU A 149 -18.29 -10.69 0.12
N VAL A 150 -18.93 -11.11 1.22
CA VAL A 150 -19.76 -12.32 1.30
C VAL A 150 -20.98 -12.04 2.17
N ARG A 151 -22.19 -12.37 1.66
CA ARG A 151 -23.46 -12.20 2.39
C ARG A 151 -23.63 -13.16 3.57
N ASN A 152 -23.14 -14.40 3.45
CA ASN A 152 -23.27 -15.43 4.49
C ASN A 152 -22.12 -15.34 5.51
N LYS A 153 -22.47 -15.18 6.79
CA LYS A 153 -21.53 -15.02 7.92
C LYS A 153 -20.62 -16.25 8.14
N GLU A 154 -21.15 -17.46 8.04
CA GLU A 154 -20.36 -18.69 8.23
C GLU A 154 -19.31 -18.86 7.13
N ARG A 155 -19.71 -18.55 5.89
CA ARG A 155 -18.79 -18.59 4.75
C ARG A 155 -17.71 -17.50 4.87
N PHE A 156 -18.06 -16.33 5.42
CA PHE A 156 -17.09 -15.27 5.70
C PHE A 156 -16.05 -15.72 6.74
N VAL A 157 -16.47 -16.32 7.85
CA VAL A 157 -15.56 -16.82 8.89
C VAL A 157 -14.61 -17.87 8.32
N LYS A 158 -15.12 -18.88 7.60
CA LYS A 158 -14.29 -19.92 6.98
C LYS A 158 -13.30 -19.35 5.94
N ARG A 159 -13.70 -18.34 5.15
CA ARG A 159 -12.80 -17.68 4.19
C ARG A 159 -11.73 -16.84 4.88
N ARG A 160 -12.10 -16.10 5.94
CA ARG A 160 -11.15 -15.34 6.77
C ARG A 160 -10.13 -16.27 7.41
N GLU A 161 -10.58 -17.38 7.97
CA GLU A 161 -9.72 -18.40 8.60
C GLU A 161 -8.75 -19.02 7.59
N ARG A 162 -9.20 -19.28 6.35
CA ARG A 162 -8.30 -19.72 5.26
C ARG A 162 -7.25 -18.68 4.86
N LEU A 163 -7.56 -17.38 4.96
CA LEU A 163 -6.58 -16.32 4.72
C LEU A 163 -5.49 -16.31 5.81
N LEU A 164 -5.86 -16.63 7.06
CA LEU A 164 -4.92 -16.80 8.17
C LEU A 164 -4.10 -18.10 8.01
N GLY A 165 -4.77 -19.19 7.66
CA GLY A 165 -4.22 -20.54 7.56
C GLY A 165 -4.00 -21.22 8.93
N PRO A 166 -3.76 -22.54 8.96
CA PRO A 166 -3.48 -23.26 10.20
C PRO A 166 -2.19 -22.72 10.83
N ASN A 167 -2.20 -22.47 12.14
CA ASN A 167 -1.08 -21.87 12.91
C ASN A 167 -0.51 -20.57 12.29
N LEU A 168 -1.34 -19.78 11.59
CA LEU A 168 -0.93 -18.55 10.89
C LEU A 168 0.17 -18.78 9.83
N SER A 169 0.36 -20.01 9.34
CA SER A 169 1.40 -20.36 8.37
C SER A 169 1.23 -19.62 7.03
N THR A 170 0.00 -19.57 6.53
CA THR A 170 -0.33 -18.86 5.29
C THR A 170 -0.19 -17.35 5.45
N LEU A 171 -0.57 -16.83 6.63
CA LEU A 171 -0.36 -15.44 6.99
C LEU A 171 1.14 -15.12 6.98
N LYS A 172 2.00 -15.89 7.66
CA LYS A 172 3.46 -15.66 7.72
C LYS A 172 4.14 -15.65 6.35
N VAL A 173 3.75 -16.56 5.45
CA VAL A 173 4.31 -16.65 4.09
C VAL A 173 3.84 -15.49 3.19
N LYS A 174 2.57 -15.08 3.31
CA LYS A 174 2.03 -13.95 2.55
C LYS A 174 2.34 -12.58 3.18
N ILE A 175 2.74 -12.57 4.46
CA ILE A 175 2.93 -11.36 5.27
C ILE A 175 4.06 -10.48 4.78
N VAL A 176 5.07 -11.01 4.06
CA VAL A 176 6.09 -10.15 3.42
C VAL A 176 5.44 -9.12 2.48
N VAL A 177 4.24 -9.42 1.94
CA VAL A 177 3.42 -8.52 1.10
C VAL A 177 2.19 -7.94 1.85
N ILE A 178 1.79 -8.51 2.99
CA ILE A 178 0.55 -8.18 3.73
C ILE A 178 0.87 -7.96 5.22
N THR A 179 1.85 -7.14 5.57
CA THR A 179 2.15 -6.84 6.98
C THR A 179 1.20 -5.77 7.52
N MET A 180 -0.12 -6.02 7.53
CA MET A 180 -1.13 -5.09 8.08
C MET A 180 -2.49 -5.75 8.33
N VAL A 181 -2.52 -7.05 8.68
CA VAL A 181 -3.71 -7.57 9.37
C VAL A 181 -3.59 -7.13 10.83
N ALA A 182 -4.16 -5.95 11.08
CA ALA A 182 -4.30 -5.32 12.39
C ALA A 182 -4.51 -6.36 13.50
N SER A 183 -3.56 -6.34 14.43
CA SER A 183 -3.49 -7.03 15.71
C SER A 183 -4.84 -7.58 16.21
N PHE A 184 -5.04 -8.88 16.05
CA PHE A 184 -6.08 -9.66 16.75
C PHE A 184 -5.47 -10.95 17.31
N SER A 185 -4.28 -10.84 17.91
CA SER A 185 -3.58 -11.93 18.61
C SER A 185 -3.20 -11.53 20.05
N ALA A 186 -3.97 -10.62 20.66
CA ALA A 186 -3.81 -10.23 22.05
C ALA A 186 -5.17 -10.15 22.76
N VAL A 187 -6.01 -11.18 22.61
CA VAL A 187 -7.09 -11.57 23.54
C VAL A 187 -7.27 -13.08 23.39
N ASN A 188 -6.38 -13.85 24.02
CA ASN A 188 -6.53 -15.26 24.39
C ASN A 188 -5.23 -15.67 25.10
N SER A 189 -5.05 -15.09 26.28
CA SER A 189 -4.05 -15.49 27.27
C SER A 189 -4.48 -14.81 28.57
N GLU A 190 -5.52 -15.41 29.17
CA GLU A 190 -6.00 -15.38 30.57
C GLU A 190 -7.52 -15.57 30.58
#